data_AF-A0A1Z5TMB0-F1
#
_entry.id   AF-A0A1Z5TMB0-F1
#
_cell.length_a   1.000
_cell.length_b   1.000
_cell.length_c   1.000
_cell.angle_alpha   90.00
_cell.angle_beta   90.00
_cell.angle_gamma   90.00
#
_symmetry.space_group_name_H-M   'P 1'
#
loop_
_entity.id
_entity.type
_entity.pdbx_description
1 polymer ?
#
loop_
_entity_poly.entity_id
_entity_poly.type
_entity_poly.pdbx_seq_one_letter_code
_entity_poly.pdbx_strand_id
1 'polypeptide(L)'
;MDIKDIAYFMKDWKADYERHVSLGFSVGNIKGFSSLERTLYITHGYGHYLPINAREVFVRDDKCFGMDWVESLSNSEFEINTAKLSAGMEGVSTTLLSEYLDRHLDSSFGSFVDEYFEGTAFLTEILKTAFRYYQREKTPSIRKALKLVLAYNLTLHVTMVEGLSEEEQFVGKIDDDGSKFFGKTVAPVMINFQVKCALADMWRELQKDILEELSSLYSSVYSGDKLKNWPTIFMLAAILLAIWEEMQFDCHYRVPDEGAVNKFCEDMETTPVGVIVGLFQAISTKLPGLQEWDTRKHHHLLGSNPAVCDALTEVKGHVNKYEQYLKERSSAKFDRNDFDSLSNKFLSKLVIRAN
;
A
#
# COMPACT_ATOMS: atom_id res chain seq x y z
N MET A 1 -3.15 -12.71 -21.95
CA MET A 1 -2.14 -11.92 -21.23
C MET A 1 -1.60 -12.79 -20.11
N ASP A 2 -0.28 -12.88 -19.95
CA ASP A 2 0.31 -13.55 -18.78
C ASP A 2 0.15 -12.64 -17.56
N ILE A 3 -0.02 -13.21 -16.36
CA ILE A 3 -0.06 -12.42 -15.10
C ILE A 3 1.21 -11.58 -14.97
N LYS A 4 2.35 -12.07 -15.47
CA LYS A 4 3.62 -11.36 -15.43
C LYS A 4 3.61 -10.08 -16.26
N ASP A 5 2.80 -10.04 -17.33
CA ASP A 5 2.70 -8.87 -18.21
C ASP A 5 1.97 -7.71 -17.52
N ILE A 6 1.20 -7.98 -16.46
CA ILE A 6 0.49 -6.97 -15.66
C ILE A 6 1.48 -5.98 -15.03
N ALA A 7 2.71 -6.41 -14.69
CA ALA A 7 3.70 -5.51 -14.10
C ALA A 7 4.06 -4.34 -15.04
N TYR A 8 4.00 -4.54 -16.36
CA TYR A 8 4.27 -3.46 -17.34
C TYR A 8 3.18 -2.40 -17.35
N PHE A 9 1.94 -2.74 -17.00
CA PHE A 9 0.83 -1.79 -16.93
C PHE A 9 1.11 -0.66 -15.93
N MET A 10 1.80 -0.97 -14.83
CA MET A 10 2.06 -0.02 -13.74
C MET A 10 3.38 0.74 -13.88
N LYS A 11 4.17 0.47 -14.92
CA LYS A 11 5.54 0.99 -15.06
C LYS A 11 5.60 2.52 -15.11
N ASP A 12 4.64 3.13 -15.82
CA ASP A 12 4.63 4.57 -16.06
C ASP A 12 3.67 5.34 -15.14
N TRP A 13 2.90 4.63 -14.30
CA TRP A 13 2.03 5.25 -13.30
C TRP A 13 2.86 5.78 -12.13
N LYS A 14 2.67 7.04 -11.73
CA LYS A 14 3.48 7.73 -10.70
C LYS A 14 2.66 8.55 -9.70
N ALA A 15 1.33 8.40 -9.69
CA ALA A 15 0.46 9.22 -8.86
C ALA A 15 0.69 9.01 -7.33
N ASP A 16 1.31 7.90 -6.95
CA ASP A 16 1.76 7.61 -5.58
C ASP A 16 2.70 8.68 -5.00
N TYR A 17 3.58 9.25 -5.83
CA TYR A 17 4.58 10.23 -5.35
C TYR A 17 4.69 11.53 -6.17
N GLU A 18 4.09 11.63 -7.37
CA GLU A 18 4.29 12.76 -8.30
C GLU A 18 3.78 14.11 -7.77
N ARG A 19 2.75 14.12 -6.91
CA ARG A 19 2.32 15.36 -6.20
C ARG A 19 3.49 16.02 -5.47
N HIS A 20 4.38 15.21 -4.88
CA HIS A 20 5.57 15.70 -4.17
C HIS A 20 6.67 16.24 -5.09
N VAL A 21 6.63 15.94 -6.40
CA VAL A 21 7.49 16.57 -7.42
C VAL A 21 6.98 17.98 -7.75
N SER A 22 5.65 18.15 -7.78
CA SER A 22 4.99 19.33 -8.33
C SER A 22 4.93 20.55 -7.39
N LEU A 23 5.34 20.43 -6.12
CA LEU A 23 5.40 21.53 -5.13
C LEU A 23 6.52 22.55 -5.41
N GLY A 24 6.81 22.82 -6.69
CA GLY A 24 7.75 23.83 -7.13
C GLY A 24 9.22 23.41 -7.10
N PHE A 25 9.53 22.15 -6.72
CA PHE A 25 10.90 21.67 -6.72
C PHE A 25 11.34 21.20 -8.12
N SER A 26 12.39 21.82 -8.66
CA SER A 26 13.01 21.39 -9.91
C SER A 26 14.52 21.25 -9.74
N VAL A 27 15.13 20.29 -10.44
CA VAL A 27 16.59 20.10 -10.46
C VAL A 27 17.31 21.40 -10.88
N GLY A 28 16.69 22.19 -11.77
CA GLY A 28 17.21 23.49 -12.20
C GLY A 28 17.25 24.56 -11.09
N ASN A 29 16.51 24.37 -10.00
CA ASN A 29 16.53 25.25 -8.83
C ASN A 29 17.75 25.00 -7.92
N ILE A 30 18.39 23.82 -8.00
CA ILE A 30 19.50 23.44 -7.12
C ILE A 30 20.80 24.15 -7.56
N LYS A 31 21.48 24.82 -6.62
CA LYS A 31 22.82 25.42 -6.80
C LYS A 31 23.94 24.48 -6.35
N GLY A 32 23.69 23.66 -5.34
CA GLY A 32 24.67 22.74 -4.79
C GLY A 32 24.21 22.14 -3.47
N PHE A 33 25.09 21.34 -2.87
CA PHE A 33 24.87 20.69 -1.58
C PHE A 33 26.06 20.94 -0.67
N SER A 34 25.82 20.96 0.65
CA SER A 34 26.89 20.94 1.63
C SER A 34 27.68 19.62 1.55
N SER A 35 28.97 19.68 1.87
CA SER A 35 29.83 18.51 2.02
C SER A 35 29.70 17.85 3.40
N LEU A 36 29.03 18.51 4.35
CA LEU A 36 28.78 17.98 5.68
C LEU A 36 27.48 17.17 5.66
N GLU A 37 27.59 15.91 6.07
CA GLU A 37 26.44 15.02 6.25
C GLU A 37 26.26 14.68 7.73
N ARG A 38 25.02 14.50 8.15
CA ARG A 38 24.66 13.98 9.48
C ARG A 38 23.48 13.03 9.38
N THR A 39 23.39 12.10 10.31
CA THR A 39 22.26 11.15 10.33
C THR A 39 21.02 11.79 10.94
N LEU A 40 19.91 11.71 10.22
CA LEU A 40 18.56 12.00 10.69
C LEU A 40 17.75 10.70 10.76
N TYR A 41 16.66 10.72 11.51
CA TYR A 41 15.79 9.56 11.69
C TYR A 41 14.41 9.86 11.12
N ILE A 42 14.10 9.24 9.99
CA ILE A 42 12.82 9.39 9.33
C ILE A 42 11.81 8.40 9.90
N THR A 43 10.58 8.85 10.11
CA THR A 43 9.49 8.00 10.61
C THR A 43 8.16 8.40 9.98
N HIS A 44 7.20 7.48 10.02
CA HIS A 44 5.80 7.75 9.68
C HIS A 44 4.93 7.85 10.95
N GLY A 45 5.55 7.85 12.14
CA GLY A 45 4.86 7.95 13.43
C GLY A 45 4.53 6.61 14.09
N TYR A 46 4.89 5.47 13.48
CA TYR A 46 4.43 4.13 13.92
C TYR A 46 5.51 3.35 14.67
N GLY A 47 6.31 4.04 15.48
CA GLY A 47 7.27 3.43 16.43
C GLY A 47 8.60 2.93 15.82
N HIS A 48 8.82 3.10 14.52
CA HIS A 48 10.06 2.71 13.84
C HIS A 48 10.73 3.89 13.16
N TYR A 49 12.06 3.78 12.98
CA TYR A 49 12.89 4.82 12.38
C TYR A 49 13.77 4.28 11.25
N LEU A 50 13.83 5.04 10.16
CA LEU A 50 14.71 4.88 9.01
C LEU A 50 15.85 5.90 9.11
N PRO A 51 17.08 5.48 9.41
CA PRO A 51 18.21 6.40 9.43
C PRO A 51 18.57 6.84 8.00
N ILE A 52 18.77 8.14 7.81
CA ILE A 52 19.16 8.75 6.54
C ILE A 52 20.27 9.75 6.80
N ASN A 53 21.39 9.63 6.09
CA ASN A 53 22.36 10.70 6.06
C ASN A 53 21.78 11.87 5.27
N ALA A 54 21.81 13.06 5.85
CA ALA A 54 21.23 14.26 5.29
C ALA A 54 22.27 15.38 5.23
N ARG A 55 22.11 16.25 4.23
CA ARG A 55 22.98 17.40 3.97
C ARG A 55 22.14 18.60 3.57
N GLU A 56 22.68 19.79 3.82
CA GLU A 56 22.06 21.04 3.39
C GLU A 56 22.04 21.12 1.86
N VAL A 57 20.93 21.64 1.33
CA VAL A 57 20.75 21.91 -0.10
C VAL A 57 20.61 23.42 -0.33
N PHE A 58 21.38 23.93 -1.28
CA PHE A 58 21.35 25.34 -1.66
C PHE A 58 20.52 25.50 -2.94
N VAL A 59 19.52 26.38 -2.93
CA VAL A 59 18.62 26.62 -4.08
C VAL A 59 18.66 28.07 -4.56
N ARG A 60 18.06 28.34 -5.74
CA ARG A 60 17.88 29.69 -6.29
C ARG A 60 16.66 30.37 -5.69
N ASP A 61 15.55 29.64 -5.59
CA ASP A 61 14.30 30.07 -4.97
C ASP A 61 13.95 29.15 -3.79
N ASP A 62 13.82 29.74 -2.60
CA ASP A 62 13.50 29.03 -1.36
C ASP A 62 12.02 28.68 -1.20
N LYS A 63 11.15 29.10 -2.13
CA LYS A 63 9.71 28.80 -2.08
C LYS A 63 9.36 27.34 -2.37
N CYS A 64 10.34 26.49 -2.67
CA CYS A 64 10.14 25.07 -3.01
C CYS A 64 10.17 24.13 -1.80
N PHE A 65 10.20 24.63 -0.56
CA PHE A 65 10.30 23.82 0.65
C PHE A 65 8.97 23.60 1.39
N GLY A 66 7.86 23.96 0.75
CA GLY A 66 6.50 23.71 1.24
C GLY A 66 6.10 22.23 1.10
N MET A 67 5.31 21.76 2.06
CA MET A 67 4.73 20.42 2.09
C MET A 67 3.28 20.54 2.57
N ASP A 68 2.39 19.85 1.88
CA ASP A 68 0.97 19.79 2.20
C ASP A 68 0.48 18.35 2.39
N TRP A 69 -0.55 18.18 3.22
CA TRP A 69 -1.22 16.90 3.42
C TRP A 69 -2.69 17.07 3.81
N VAL A 70 -3.44 15.97 3.72
CA VAL A 70 -4.84 15.90 4.14
C VAL A 70 -4.96 14.81 5.20
N GLU A 71 -5.70 15.08 6.27
CA GLU A 71 -6.04 14.07 7.28
C GLU A 71 -7.46 13.56 7.03
N SER A 72 -7.56 12.33 6.50
CA SER A 72 -8.80 11.77 5.95
C SER A 72 -9.96 11.70 6.95
N LEU A 73 -9.67 11.49 8.23
CA LEU A 73 -10.68 11.40 9.30
C LEU A 73 -11.37 12.73 9.61
N SER A 74 -10.64 13.84 9.50
CA SER A 74 -11.16 15.19 9.75
C SER A 74 -11.47 15.96 8.46
N ASN A 75 -11.02 15.44 7.31
CA ASN A 75 -10.99 16.12 6.02
C ASN A 75 -10.35 17.51 6.11
N SER A 76 -9.35 17.64 6.99
CA SER A 76 -8.58 18.87 7.20
C SER A 76 -7.36 18.87 6.30
N GLU A 77 -7.11 19.99 5.62
CA GLU A 77 -5.92 20.23 4.80
C GLU A 77 -4.92 21.06 5.60
N PHE A 78 -3.64 20.69 5.51
CA PHE A 78 -2.55 21.37 6.21
C PHE A 78 -1.40 21.66 5.24
N GLU A 79 -0.69 22.76 5.49
CA GLU A 79 0.50 23.15 4.74
C GLU A 79 1.57 23.66 5.70
N ILE A 80 2.82 23.31 5.46
CA ILE A 80 3.96 23.75 6.27
C ILE A 80 5.23 23.90 5.43
N ASN A 81 6.12 24.81 5.82
CA ASN A 81 7.47 24.85 5.26
C ASN A 81 8.38 23.86 5.98
N THR A 82 9.47 23.44 5.34
CA THR A 82 10.40 22.47 5.90
C THR A 82 11.84 22.94 5.80
N ALA A 83 12.74 22.31 6.58
CA ALA A 83 14.15 22.65 6.56
C ALA A 83 14.81 22.35 5.19
N LYS A 84 15.87 23.09 4.87
CA LYS A 84 16.60 22.99 3.58
C LYS A 84 17.58 21.82 3.56
N LEU A 85 17.05 20.60 3.71
CA LEU A 85 17.85 19.39 3.78
C LEU A 85 17.43 18.39 2.70
N SER A 86 18.40 17.68 2.17
CA SER A 86 18.28 16.59 1.21
C SER A 86 18.93 15.35 1.78
N ALA A 87 18.58 14.16 1.28
CA ALA A 87 19.39 12.98 1.53
C ALA A 87 20.82 13.20 1.00
N GLY A 88 21.76 12.51 1.64
CA GLY A 88 23.19 12.54 1.37
C GLY A 88 23.52 11.97 0.00
N MET A 89 24.82 11.87 -0.28
CA MET A 89 25.33 11.40 -1.57
C MET A 89 24.83 10.01 -1.96
N GLU A 90 24.67 9.11 -0.98
CA GLU A 90 24.19 7.74 -1.20
C GLU A 90 22.67 7.64 -1.36
N GLY A 91 21.94 8.73 -1.10
CA GLY A 91 20.47 8.72 -1.14
C GLY A 91 19.84 7.88 -0.03
N VAL A 92 18.68 7.28 -0.33
CA VAL A 92 17.96 6.40 0.60
C VAL A 92 18.41 4.97 0.36
N SER A 93 18.99 4.33 1.39
CA SER A 93 19.42 2.94 1.30
C SER A 93 18.22 2.01 1.15
N THR A 94 18.17 1.26 0.05
CA THR A 94 17.12 0.26 -0.22
C THR A 94 17.14 -0.87 0.80
N THR A 95 18.33 -1.27 1.28
CA THR A 95 18.48 -2.28 2.34
C THR A 95 17.85 -1.80 3.65
N LEU A 96 18.20 -0.61 4.12
CA LEU A 96 17.66 -0.07 5.36
C LEU A 96 16.15 0.21 5.26
N LEU A 97 15.68 0.61 4.07
CA LEU A 97 14.25 0.77 3.80
C LEU A 97 13.51 -0.58 3.85
N SER A 98 14.10 -1.63 3.28
CA SER A 98 13.56 -2.99 3.33
C SER A 98 13.48 -3.49 4.78
N GLU A 99 14.53 -3.28 5.59
CA GLU A 99 14.56 -3.61 7.01
C GLU A 99 13.57 -2.78 7.83
N TYR A 100 13.36 -1.51 7.47
CA TYR A 100 12.36 -0.64 8.08
C TYR A 100 10.95 -1.19 7.87
N LEU A 101 10.62 -1.64 6.66
CA LEU A 101 9.35 -2.29 6.35
C LEU A 101 9.20 -3.65 7.05
N ASP A 102 10.29 -4.44 7.13
CA ASP A 102 10.27 -5.71 7.86
C ASP A 102 10.00 -5.51 9.36
N ARG A 103 10.56 -4.47 9.98
CA ARG A 103 10.29 -4.12 11.39
C ARG A 103 8.81 -3.81 11.62
N HIS A 104 8.18 -3.05 10.73
CA HIS A 104 6.73 -2.80 10.79
C HIS A 104 5.95 -4.10 10.68
N LEU A 105 6.29 -4.95 9.71
CA LEU A 105 5.61 -6.22 9.49
C LEU A 105 5.72 -7.16 10.70
N ASP A 106 6.91 -7.25 11.30
CA ASP A 106 7.20 -8.22 12.35
C ASP A 106 6.70 -7.82 13.74
N SER A 107 6.60 -6.52 14.03
CA SER A 107 6.31 -6.04 15.39
C SER A 107 5.01 -5.24 15.53
N SER A 108 4.55 -4.55 14.48
CA SER A 108 3.47 -3.57 14.59
C SER A 108 2.42 -3.66 13.48
N PHE A 109 2.43 -4.69 12.62
CA PHE A 109 1.50 -4.78 11.48
C PHE A 109 0.03 -4.73 11.91
N GLY A 110 -0.34 -5.42 13.00
CA GLY A 110 -1.71 -5.38 13.52
C GLY A 110 -2.14 -3.96 13.90
N SER A 111 -1.33 -3.27 14.70
CA SER A 111 -1.55 -1.87 15.07
C SER A 111 -1.53 -0.94 13.86
N PHE A 112 -0.68 -1.21 12.87
CA PHE A 112 -0.66 -0.46 11.62
C PHE A 112 -2.00 -0.54 10.90
N VAL A 113 -2.53 -1.75 10.74
CA VAL A 113 -3.83 -1.96 10.10
C VAL A 113 -4.98 -1.33 10.90
N ASP A 114 -4.88 -1.32 12.23
CA ASP A 114 -5.91 -0.75 13.11
C ASP A 114 -5.92 0.78 13.19
N GLU A 115 -4.74 1.40 13.24
CA GLU A 115 -4.61 2.82 13.60
C GLU A 115 -4.25 3.70 12.40
N TYR A 116 -3.65 3.15 11.35
CA TYR A 116 -2.95 3.95 10.33
C TYR A 116 -3.28 3.59 8.89
N PHE A 117 -3.76 2.39 8.61
CA PHE A 117 -4.10 1.97 7.25
C PHE A 117 -5.32 2.73 6.68
N GLU A 118 -6.22 3.24 7.55
CA GLU A 118 -7.42 4.01 7.18
C GLU A 118 -8.34 3.32 6.15
N GLY A 119 -8.17 2.01 5.90
CA GLY A 119 -9.01 1.24 5.00
C GLY A 119 -10.34 0.78 5.60
N THR A 120 -11.19 0.22 4.75
CA THR A 120 -12.53 -0.24 5.14
C THR A 120 -12.51 -1.37 6.16
N ALA A 121 -13.60 -1.47 6.92
CA ALA A 121 -13.75 -2.52 7.93
C ALA A 121 -13.66 -3.95 7.36
N PHE A 122 -14.03 -4.19 6.09
CA PHE A 122 -13.82 -5.50 5.47
C PHE A 122 -12.36 -5.74 5.09
N LEU A 123 -11.72 -4.76 4.45
CA LEU A 123 -10.33 -4.87 4.00
C LEU A 123 -9.36 -5.04 5.19
N THR A 124 -9.56 -4.26 6.25
CA THR A 124 -8.82 -4.35 7.51
C THR A 124 -8.88 -5.77 8.09
N GLU A 125 -10.05 -6.41 8.08
CA GLU A 125 -10.21 -7.79 8.56
C GLU A 125 -9.49 -8.80 7.64
N ILE A 126 -9.58 -8.64 6.32
CA ILE A 126 -8.88 -9.51 5.36
C ILE A 126 -7.35 -9.41 5.53
N LEU A 127 -6.81 -8.20 5.69
CA LEU A 127 -5.38 -7.99 5.94
C LEU A 127 -4.94 -8.64 7.26
N LYS A 128 -5.74 -8.52 8.32
CA LYS A 128 -5.48 -9.18 9.59
C LYS A 128 -5.53 -10.70 9.49
N THR A 129 -6.48 -11.27 8.75
CA THR A 129 -6.52 -12.72 8.50
C THR A 129 -5.30 -13.17 7.70
N ALA A 130 -4.89 -12.43 6.67
CA ALA A 130 -3.69 -12.73 5.90
C ALA A 130 -2.43 -12.68 6.78
N PHE A 131 -2.32 -11.69 7.68
CA PHE A 131 -1.23 -11.59 8.65
C PHE A 131 -1.22 -12.75 9.65
N ARG A 132 -2.36 -13.10 10.26
CA ARG A 132 -2.47 -14.27 11.15
C ARG A 132 -2.11 -15.57 10.44
N TYR A 133 -2.56 -15.74 9.20
CA TYR A 133 -2.21 -16.89 8.37
C TYR A 133 -0.69 -16.93 8.12
N TYR A 134 -0.08 -15.82 7.73
CA TYR A 134 1.36 -15.69 7.58
C TYR A 134 2.12 -16.04 8.86
N GLN A 135 1.66 -15.56 10.03
CA GLN A 135 2.32 -15.84 11.30
C GLN A 135 2.39 -17.35 11.60
N ARG A 136 1.43 -18.13 11.12
CA ARG A 136 1.37 -19.58 11.30
C ARG A 136 2.14 -20.36 10.24
N GLU A 137 1.93 -20.04 8.96
CA GLU A 137 2.50 -20.80 7.83
C GLU A 137 3.87 -20.30 7.39
N LYS A 138 4.25 -19.08 7.78
CA LYS A 138 5.50 -18.41 7.40
C LYS A 138 5.75 -18.39 5.90
N THR A 139 4.69 -18.37 5.09
CA THR A 139 4.77 -18.38 3.63
C THR A 139 5.48 -17.12 3.11
N PRO A 140 6.61 -17.25 2.39
CA PRO A 140 7.38 -16.09 1.93
C PRO A 140 6.58 -15.14 1.02
N SER A 141 5.74 -15.68 0.15
CA SER A 141 4.91 -14.89 -0.77
C SER A 141 3.94 -13.97 -0.05
N ILE A 142 3.31 -14.46 1.01
CA ILE A 142 2.38 -13.66 1.81
C ILE A 142 3.14 -12.61 2.61
N ARG A 143 4.35 -12.92 3.09
CA ARG A 143 5.23 -11.91 3.71
C ARG A 143 5.49 -10.75 2.74
N LYS A 144 5.84 -11.06 1.49
CA LYS A 144 6.05 -10.04 0.43
C LYS A 144 4.78 -9.23 0.18
N ALA A 145 3.61 -9.87 0.11
CA ALA A 145 2.34 -9.17 -0.10
C ALA A 145 1.97 -8.23 1.07
N LEU A 146 2.19 -8.64 2.31
CA LEU A 146 1.95 -7.75 3.46
C LEU A 146 2.98 -6.61 3.51
N LYS A 147 4.23 -6.89 3.11
CA LYS A 147 5.27 -5.86 2.94
C LYS A 147 4.91 -4.87 1.81
N LEU A 148 4.27 -5.35 0.74
CA LEU A 148 3.77 -4.51 -0.36
C LEU A 148 2.73 -3.51 0.16
N VAL A 149 1.76 -3.96 0.98
CA VAL A 149 0.75 -3.08 1.61
C VAL A 149 1.43 -1.94 2.37
N LEU A 150 2.42 -2.27 3.21
CA LEU A 150 3.19 -1.27 3.95
C LEU A 150 3.92 -0.32 3.00
N ALA A 151 4.67 -0.85 2.04
CA ALA A 151 5.48 -0.05 1.12
C ALA A 151 4.62 0.96 0.35
N TYR A 152 3.47 0.51 -0.19
CA TYR A 152 2.54 1.36 -0.90
C TYR A 152 1.93 2.43 0.01
N ASN A 153 1.33 2.04 1.14
CA ASN A 153 0.63 2.98 2.03
C ASN A 153 1.57 4.05 2.62
N LEU A 154 2.81 3.69 2.94
CA LEU A 154 3.80 4.66 3.43
C LEU A 154 4.20 5.70 2.36
N THR A 155 4.00 5.43 1.05
CA THR A 155 4.16 6.50 0.04
C THR A 155 3.10 7.59 0.19
N LEU A 156 1.92 7.26 0.71
CA LEU A 156 0.79 8.19 0.82
C LEU A 156 0.83 8.97 2.13
N HIS A 157 1.35 8.36 3.20
CA HIS A 157 1.39 8.96 4.53
C HIS A 157 2.34 10.16 4.62
N VAL A 158 2.11 10.99 5.64
CA VAL A 158 3.04 12.05 6.04
C VAL A 158 4.31 11.41 6.57
N THR A 159 5.46 12.00 6.25
CA THR A 159 6.77 11.57 6.74
C THR A 159 7.30 12.61 7.73
N MET A 160 7.72 12.18 8.91
CA MET A 160 8.30 13.01 9.97
C MET A 160 9.79 12.74 10.14
N VAL A 161 10.45 13.60 10.92
CA VAL A 161 11.88 13.53 11.18
C VAL A 161 12.21 13.76 12.66
N GLU A 162 13.20 13.02 13.15
CA GLU A 162 13.90 13.28 14.40
C GLU A 162 15.40 13.50 14.14
N GLY A 163 16.08 14.18 15.07
CA GLY A 163 17.52 14.49 14.99
C GLY A 163 17.86 15.84 14.34
N LEU A 164 16.86 16.68 14.04
CA LEU A 164 17.07 18.07 13.65
C LEU A 164 17.53 18.94 14.84
N SER A 165 18.23 20.05 14.57
CA SER A 165 18.50 21.07 15.60
C SER A 165 17.22 21.82 16.00
N GLU A 166 17.22 22.51 17.14
CA GLU A 166 16.05 23.29 17.59
C GLU A 166 15.59 24.34 16.55
N GLU A 167 16.54 25.01 15.90
CA GLU A 167 16.25 26.01 14.86
C GLU A 167 15.60 25.38 13.63
N GLU A 168 16.06 24.20 13.21
CA GLU A 168 15.51 23.49 12.06
C GLU A 168 14.16 22.86 12.36
N GLN A 169 13.96 22.39 13.59
CA GLN A 169 12.67 21.87 14.04
C GLN A 169 11.59 22.94 13.98
N PHE A 170 11.91 24.18 14.35
CA PHE A 170 10.96 25.28 14.38
C PHE A 170 10.28 25.54 13.03
N VAL A 171 10.98 25.31 11.91
CA VAL A 171 10.44 25.56 10.56
C VAL A 171 9.36 24.55 10.18
N GLY A 172 9.57 23.27 10.51
CA GLY A 172 8.71 22.15 10.10
C GLY A 172 7.84 21.57 11.20
N LYS A 173 7.72 22.24 12.35
CA LYS A 173 6.93 21.76 13.49
C LYS A 173 5.45 22.07 13.29
N ILE A 174 4.62 21.05 13.43
CA ILE A 174 3.17 21.16 13.34
C ILE A 174 2.65 21.77 14.65
N ASP A 175 2.30 23.05 14.60
CA ASP A 175 1.78 23.80 15.76
C ASP A 175 0.25 23.95 15.74
N ASP A 176 -0.43 23.34 14.76
CA ASP A 176 -1.89 23.25 14.68
C ASP A 176 -2.39 22.09 15.55
N ASP A 177 -3.15 22.40 16.61
CA ASP A 177 -3.69 21.42 17.57
C ASP A 177 -4.86 20.60 17.02
N GLY A 178 -5.39 20.97 15.86
CA GLY A 178 -6.35 20.19 15.08
C GLY A 178 -5.72 19.06 14.26
N SER A 179 -4.39 19.07 14.06
CA SER A 179 -3.69 17.97 13.39
C SER A 179 -3.44 16.80 14.34
N LYS A 180 -3.66 15.57 13.87
CA LYS A 180 -3.28 14.35 14.59
C LYS A 180 -1.76 14.24 14.82
N PHE A 181 -0.97 15.05 14.12
CA PHE A 181 0.48 15.13 14.23
C PHE A 181 0.97 16.37 15.00
N PHE A 182 0.10 17.04 15.75
CA PHE A 182 0.46 18.18 16.59
C PHE A 182 1.72 17.92 17.43
N GLY A 183 2.65 18.86 17.39
CA GLY A 183 3.94 18.81 18.09
C GLY A 183 5.01 17.96 17.41
N LYS A 184 4.72 17.28 16.30
CA LYS A 184 5.72 16.56 15.49
C LYS A 184 6.35 17.48 14.45
N THR A 185 7.51 17.08 13.93
CA THR A 185 8.21 17.80 12.87
C THR A 185 8.18 17.04 11.56
N VAL A 186 7.66 17.67 10.51
CA VAL A 186 7.60 17.11 9.15
C VAL A 186 9.00 16.97 8.58
N ALA A 187 9.26 15.88 7.87
CA ALA A 187 10.53 15.67 7.20
C ALA A 187 10.76 16.73 6.10
N PRO A 188 12.00 17.21 5.92
CA PRO A 188 12.38 18.06 4.79
C PRO A 188 11.79 17.56 3.48
N VAL A 189 11.14 18.44 2.70
CA VAL A 189 10.37 18.03 1.51
C VAL A 189 11.19 17.19 0.53
N MET A 190 12.49 17.48 0.39
CA MET A 190 13.37 16.70 -0.47
C MET A 190 13.65 15.30 0.08
N ILE A 191 13.87 15.17 1.39
CA ILE A 191 14.04 13.86 2.03
C ILE A 191 12.73 13.06 1.93
N ASN A 192 11.60 13.69 2.23
CA ASN A 192 10.26 13.11 2.06
C ASN A 192 10.07 12.58 0.63
N PHE A 193 10.37 13.41 -0.38
CA PHE A 193 10.31 13.00 -1.79
C PHE A 193 11.22 11.81 -2.11
N GLN A 194 12.47 11.82 -1.64
CA GLN A 194 13.43 10.73 -1.90
C GLN A 194 13.02 9.42 -1.20
N VAL A 195 12.47 9.50 0.01
CA VAL A 195 11.93 8.34 0.73
C VAL A 195 10.71 7.77 -0.01
N LYS A 196 9.80 8.64 -0.46
CA LYS A 196 8.63 8.22 -1.24
C LYS A 196 9.02 7.59 -2.58
N CYS A 197 10.02 8.14 -3.28
CA CYS A 197 10.58 7.50 -4.48
C CYS A 197 11.17 6.11 -4.18
N ALA A 198 11.91 5.97 -3.08
CA ALA A 198 12.50 4.68 -2.72
C ALA A 198 11.43 3.64 -2.31
N LEU A 199 10.38 4.07 -1.61
CA LEU A 199 9.20 3.24 -1.31
C LEU A 199 8.43 2.87 -2.59
N ALA A 200 8.32 3.83 -3.51
CA ALA A 200 7.70 3.68 -4.82
C ALA A 200 8.38 2.59 -5.66
N ASP A 201 9.70 2.59 -5.71
CA ASP A 201 10.48 1.56 -6.39
C ASP A 201 10.31 0.19 -5.69
N MET A 202 10.39 0.17 -4.35
CA MET A 202 10.25 -1.05 -3.54
C MET A 202 8.88 -1.73 -3.73
N TRP A 203 7.78 -0.97 -3.69
CA TRP A 203 6.45 -1.57 -3.85
C TRP A 203 6.25 -2.08 -5.29
N ARG A 204 6.79 -1.40 -6.32
CA ARG A 204 6.74 -1.89 -7.71
C ARG A 204 7.50 -3.20 -7.88
N GLU A 205 8.68 -3.33 -7.28
CA GLU A 205 9.43 -4.60 -7.27
C GLU A 205 8.67 -5.70 -6.54
N LEU A 206 8.13 -5.42 -5.35
CA LEU A 206 7.32 -6.39 -4.59
C LEU A 206 6.09 -6.83 -5.38
N GLN A 207 5.39 -5.91 -6.04
CA GLN A 207 4.23 -6.24 -6.86
C GLN A 207 4.61 -7.17 -8.01
N LYS A 208 5.71 -6.87 -8.71
CA LYS A 208 6.22 -7.73 -9.79
C LYS A 208 6.53 -9.14 -9.29
N ASP A 209 7.23 -9.25 -8.17
CA ASP A 209 7.53 -10.53 -7.52
C ASP A 209 6.25 -11.32 -7.18
N ILE A 210 5.24 -10.66 -6.63
CA ILE A 210 3.96 -11.30 -6.26
C ILE A 210 3.20 -11.77 -7.50
N LEU A 211 3.22 -11.00 -8.60
CA LEU A 211 2.61 -11.41 -9.87
C LEU A 211 3.32 -12.64 -10.47
N GLU A 212 4.65 -12.69 -10.39
CA GLU A 212 5.42 -13.87 -10.81
C GLU A 212 5.12 -15.11 -9.93
N GLU A 213 5.01 -14.93 -8.62
CA GLU A 213 4.63 -15.98 -7.68
C GLU A 213 3.19 -16.46 -7.93
N LEU A 214 2.24 -15.56 -8.16
CA LEU A 214 0.87 -15.91 -8.55
C LEU A 214 0.84 -16.71 -9.85
N SER A 215 1.57 -16.29 -10.87
CA SER A 215 1.69 -17.02 -12.15
C SER A 215 2.19 -18.46 -11.92
N SER A 216 3.20 -18.63 -11.07
CA SER A 216 3.72 -19.96 -10.68
C SER A 216 2.68 -20.79 -9.92
N LEU A 217 1.99 -20.18 -8.94
CA LEU A 217 0.98 -20.86 -8.13
C LEU A 217 -0.22 -21.30 -8.97
N TYR A 218 -0.73 -20.46 -9.88
CA TYR A 218 -1.79 -20.87 -10.80
C TYR A 218 -1.32 -22.02 -11.70
N SER A 219 -0.11 -21.94 -12.24
CA SER A 219 0.46 -23.00 -13.09
C SER A 219 0.49 -24.35 -12.37
N SER A 220 0.84 -24.35 -11.08
CA SER A 220 0.87 -25.58 -10.26
C SER A 220 -0.50 -26.26 -10.15
N VAL A 221 -1.58 -25.48 -10.05
CA VAL A 221 -2.96 -26.00 -9.94
C VAL A 221 -3.37 -26.73 -11.21
N TYR A 222 -2.94 -26.24 -12.39
CA TYR A 222 -3.22 -26.88 -13.67
C TYR A 222 -2.34 -28.10 -13.93
N SER A 223 -1.12 -28.15 -13.37
CA SER A 223 -0.18 -29.28 -13.54
C SER A 223 -0.47 -30.47 -12.60
N GLY A 224 -1.54 -30.43 -11.82
CA GLY A 224 -2.00 -31.56 -11.00
C GLY A 224 -1.62 -31.48 -9.53
N ASP A 225 -0.97 -30.41 -9.06
CA ASP A 225 -1.01 -30.10 -7.64
C ASP A 225 -2.47 -29.79 -7.29
N LYS A 226 -3.00 -30.55 -6.32
CA LYS A 226 -4.36 -30.34 -5.79
C LYS A 226 -4.52 -28.87 -5.38
N LEU A 227 -5.74 -28.45 -5.04
CA LEU A 227 -6.11 -27.10 -4.57
C LEU A 227 -5.36 -26.59 -3.31
N LYS A 228 -4.29 -27.27 -2.86
CA LYS A 228 -3.43 -26.90 -1.73
C LYS A 228 -2.94 -25.45 -1.80
N ASN A 229 -2.62 -24.94 -2.99
CA ASN A 229 -2.12 -23.57 -3.18
C ASN A 229 -3.24 -22.52 -3.25
N TRP A 230 -4.50 -22.95 -3.31
CA TRP A 230 -5.65 -22.05 -3.41
C TRP A 230 -5.71 -20.99 -2.29
N PRO A 231 -5.46 -21.30 -1.00
CA PRO A 231 -5.49 -20.30 0.07
C PRO A 231 -4.44 -19.21 -0.12
N THR A 232 -3.22 -19.59 -0.52
CA THR A 232 -2.14 -18.63 -0.81
C THR A 232 -2.52 -17.76 -2.02
N ILE A 233 -3.06 -18.36 -3.09
CA ILE A 233 -3.52 -17.61 -4.26
C ILE A 233 -4.60 -16.60 -3.87
N PHE A 234 -5.59 -17.02 -3.05
CA PHE A 234 -6.64 -16.13 -2.54
C PHE A 234 -6.06 -14.93 -1.79
N MET A 235 -5.14 -15.17 -0.83
CA MET A 235 -4.55 -14.08 -0.03
C MET A 235 -3.75 -13.10 -0.89
N LEU A 236 -2.95 -13.60 -1.84
CA LEU A 236 -2.17 -12.75 -2.74
C LEU A 236 -3.08 -11.94 -3.67
N ALA A 237 -4.09 -12.58 -4.27
CA ALA A 237 -5.05 -11.91 -5.13
C ALA A 237 -5.84 -10.85 -4.35
N ALA A 238 -6.29 -11.17 -3.13
CA ALA A 238 -7.02 -10.23 -2.29
C ALA A 238 -6.22 -8.98 -1.96
N ILE A 239 -4.94 -9.13 -1.58
CA ILE A 239 -4.05 -8.02 -1.29
C ILE A 239 -3.76 -7.18 -2.54
N LEU A 240 -3.49 -7.81 -3.69
CA LEU A 240 -3.26 -7.07 -4.93
C LEU A 240 -4.48 -6.26 -5.35
N LEU A 241 -5.68 -6.85 -5.30
CA LEU A 241 -6.90 -6.15 -5.66
C LEU A 241 -7.19 -4.97 -4.74
N ALA A 242 -6.92 -5.12 -3.44
CA ALA A 242 -7.05 -4.02 -2.48
C ALA A 242 -6.13 -2.84 -2.80
N ILE A 243 -4.86 -3.11 -3.09
CA ILE A 243 -3.91 -2.06 -3.48
C ILE A 243 -4.32 -1.40 -4.79
N TRP A 244 -4.82 -2.17 -5.75
CA TRP A 244 -5.31 -1.61 -7.01
C TRP A 244 -6.55 -0.73 -6.85
N GLU A 245 -7.40 -1.00 -5.86
CA GLU A 245 -8.50 -0.09 -5.49
C GLU A 245 -7.95 1.22 -4.90
N GLU A 246 -6.95 1.16 -4.01
CA GLU A 246 -6.25 2.35 -3.49
C GLU A 246 -5.60 3.14 -4.63
N MET A 247 -4.95 2.46 -5.59
CA MET A 247 -4.35 3.10 -6.76
C MET A 247 -5.37 3.80 -7.66
N GLN A 248 -6.55 3.22 -7.88
CA GLN A 248 -7.63 3.90 -8.61
C GLN A 248 -8.10 5.15 -7.86
N PHE A 249 -8.28 5.04 -6.55
CA PHE A 249 -8.66 6.18 -5.71
C PHE A 249 -7.62 7.30 -5.79
N ASP A 250 -6.34 6.97 -5.61
CA ASP A 250 -5.25 7.94 -5.72
C ASP A 250 -5.15 8.56 -7.11
N CYS A 251 -5.41 7.79 -8.17
CA CYS A 251 -5.42 8.30 -9.54
C CYS A 251 -6.51 9.37 -9.71
N HIS A 252 -7.75 9.07 -9.31
CA HIS A 252 -8.84 10.05 -9.31
C HIS A 252 -8.58 11.25 -8.40
N TYR A 253 -7.94 11.04 -7.26
CA TYR A 253 -7.72 12.09 -6.28
C TYR A 253 -6.59 13.07 -6.68
N ARG A 254 -5.53 12.56 -7.33
CA ARG A 254 -4.27 13.27 -7.51
C ARG A 254 -3.97 13.69 -8.95
N VAL A 255 -4.53 13.00 -9.95
CA VAL A 255 -4.24 13.29 -11.36
C VAL A 255 -5.27 14.28 -11.92
N PRO A 256 -4.86 15.46 -12.43
CA PRO A 256 -5.79 16.47 -12.94
C PRO A 256 -6.49 16.09 -14.25
N ASP A 257 -5.85 15.27 -15.08
CA ASP A 257 -6.38 14.85 -16.38
C ASP A 257 -7.39 13.71 -16.22
N GLU A 258 -8.67 14.07 -16.18
CA GLU A 258 -9.78 13.10 -16.09
C GLU A 258 -9.79 12.07 -17.23
N GLY A 259 -9.34 12.43 -18.43
CA GLY A 259 -9.27 11.51 -19.56
C GLY A 259 -8.21 10.44 -19.36
N ALA A 260 -7.04 10.84 -18.85
CA ALA A 260 -5.98 9.90 -18.48
C ALA A 260 -6.41 8.98 -17.31
N VAL A 261 -7.09 9.55 -16.30
CA VAL A 261 -7.61 8.79 -15.16
C VAL A 261 -8.62 7.74 -15.60
N ASN A 262 -9.64 8.14 -16.37
CA ASN A 262 -10.69 7.22 -16.81
C ASN A 262 -10.10 6.06 -17.64
N LYS A 263 -9.17 6.38 -18.55
CA LYS A 263 -8.46 5.36 -19.32
C LYS A 263 -7.68 4.40 -18.44
N PHE A 264 -6.91 4.92 -17.47
CA PHE A 264 -6.15 4.08 -16.54
C PHE A 264 -7.07 3.15 -15.73
N CYS A 265 -8.16 3.69 -15.18
CA CYS A 265 -9.13 2.91 -14.40
C CYS A 265 -9.80 1.84 -15.24
N GLU A 266 -10.26 2.18 -16.45
CA GLU A 266 -10.86 1.23 -17.39
C GLU A 266 -9.87 0.12 -17.78
N ASP A 267 -8.66 0.47 -18.22
CA ASP A 267 -7.65 -0.50 -18.62
C ASP A 267 -7.27 -1.45 -17.45
N MET A 268 -7.16 -0.92 -16.22
CA MET A 268 -6.90 -1.71 -15.02
C MET A 268 -8.02 -2.72 -14.74
N GLU A 269 -9.27 -2.29 -14.85
CA GLU A 269 -10.43 -3.11 -14.56
C GLU A 269 -10.64 -4.23 -15.58
N THR A 270 -10.46 -3.91 -16.86
CA THR A 270 -10.67 -4.88 -17.94
C THR A 270 -9.56 -5.91 -18.00
N THR A 271 -8.32 -5.50 -17.73
CA THR A 271 -7.13 -6.28 -18.09
C THR A 271 -6.48 -6.91 -16.85
N PRO A 272 -5.75 -6.19 -15.96
CA PRO A 272 -5.25 -6.76 -14.70
C PRO A 272 -6.31 -7.42 -13.81
N VAL A 273 -7.36 -6.68 -13.43
CA VAL A 273 -8.39 -7.16 -12.49
C VAL A 273 -9.16 -8.32 -13.12
N GLY A 274 -9.58 -8.16 -14.38
CA GLY A 274 -10.28 -9.21 -15.14
C GLY A 274 -9.51 -10.53 -15.19
N VAL A 275 -8.20 -10.48 -15.42
CA VAL A 275 -7.35 -11.69 -15.43
C VAL A 275 -7.25 -12.33 -14.05
N ILE A 276 -6.95 -11.57 -12.99
CA ILE A 276 -6.80 -12.12 -11.63
C ILE A 276 -8.12 -12.73 -11.14
N VAL A 277 -9.24 -12.02 -11.30
CA VAL A 277 -10.56 -12.49 -10.88
C VAL A 277 -10.97 -13.72 -11.70
N GLY A 278 -10.80 -13.69 -13.03
CA GLY A 278 -11.20 -14.80 -13.91
C GLY A 278 -10.42 -16.09 -13.62
N LEU A 279 -9.10 -15.99 -13.43
CA LEU A 279 -8.26 -17.14 -13.07
C LEU A 279 -8.62 -17.69 -11.69
N PHE A 280 -8.87 -16.81 -10.73
CA PHE A 280 -9.30 -17.22 -9.40
C PHE A 280 -10.64 -17.97 -9.42
N GLN A 281 -11.63 -17.45 -10.16
CA GLN A 281 -12.93 -18.09 -10.31
C GLN A 281 -12.81 -19.47 -10.98
N ALA A 282 -11.96 -19.60 -12.02
CA ALA A 282 -11.73 -20.85 -12.72
C ALA A 282 -11.24 -21.97 -11.78
N ILE A 283 -10.26 -21.67 -10.91
CA ILE A 283 -9.74 -22.66 -9.95
C ILE A 283 -10.68 -22.90 -8.76
N SER A 284 -11.59 -21.97 -8.47
CA SER A 284 -12.52 -22.03 -7.33
C SER A 284 -13.77 -22.87 -7.58
N THR A 285 -14.00 -23.32 -8.82
CA THR A 285 -15.19 -24.13 -9.21
C THR A 285 -15.36 -25.42 -8.41
N LYS A 286 -14.27 -25.97 -7.88
CA LYS A 286 -14.23 -27.21 -7.09
C LYS A 286 -14.31 -26.99 -5.57
N LEU A 287 -14.40 -25.75 -5.12
CA LEU A 287 -14.54 -25.39 -3.71
C LEU A 287 -15.93 -24.84 -3.43
N PRO A 288 -16.44 -24.98 -2.19
CA PRO A 288 -17.65 -24.28 -1.77
C PRO A 288 -17.47 -22.77 -1.93
N GLY A 289 -18.56 -22.02 -2.04
CA GLY A 289 -18.47 -20.56 -1.90
C GLY A 289 -17.86 -20.20 -0.54
N LEU A 290 -17.17 -19.06 -0.43
CA LEU A 290 -16.57 -18.64 0.85
C LEU A 290 -17.63 -18.51 1.96
N GLN A 291 -18.85 -18.08 1.63
CA GLN A 291 -19.99 -18.04 2.55
C GLN A 291 -20.44 -19.43 3.03
N GLU A 292 -20.23 -20.45 2.21
CA GLU A 292 -20.64 -21.84 2.45
C GLU A 292 -19.52 -22.66 3.11
N TRP A 293 -18.35 -22.08 3.33
CA TRP A 293 -17.23 -22.78 3.96
C TRP A 293 -17.66 -23.37 5.30
N ASP A 294 -17.23 -24.60 5.55
CA ASP A 294 -17.55 -25.35 6.76
C ASP A 294 -16.38 -26.28 7.01
N THR A 295 -15.53 -25.89 7.95
CA THR A 295 -14.31 -26.63 8.28
C THR A 295 -14.59 -28.10 8.58
N ARG A 296 -15.73 -28.44 9.19
CA ARG A 296 -16.05 -29.85 9.50
C ARG A 296 -16.31 -30.68 8.24
N LYS A 297 -16.81 -30.06 7.18
CA LYS A 297 -17.15 -30.73 5.91
C LYS A 297 -16.04 -30.62 4.89
N HIS A 298 -15.39 -29.47 4.80
CA HIS A 298 -14.58 -29.07 3.65
C HIS A 298 -13.06 -29.12 3.90
N HIS A 299 -12.60 -29.33 5.14
CA HIS A 299 -11.16 -29.32 5.47
C HIS A 299 -10.31 -30.24 4.58
N HIS A 300 -10.84 -31.42 4.20
CA HIS A 300 -10.13 -32.40 3.39
C HIS A 300 -9.79 -31.92 1.97
N LEU A 301 -10.52 -30.94 1.44
CA LEU A 301 -10.29 -30.38 0.09
C LEU A 301 -8.94 -29.64 0.00
N LEU A 302 -8.44 -29.14 1.13
CA LEU A 302 -7.22 -28.34 1.25
C LEU A 302 -6.18 -29.02 2.16
N GLY A 303 -6.21 -30.35 2.22
CA GLY A 303 -5.24 -31.13 2.97
C GLY A 303 -5.39 -31.07 4.50
N SER A 304 -6.52 -30.55 5.00
CA SER A 304 -6.81 -30.41 6.43
C SER A 304 -5.79 -29.57 7.20
N ASN A 305 -5.13 -28.61 6.53
CA ASN A 305 -4.22 -27.69 7.21
C ASN A 305 -5.03 -26.81 8.21
N PRO A 306 -4.69 -26.83 9.52
CA PRO A 306 -5.41 -26.04 10.53
C PRO A 306 -5.36 -24.52 10.29
N ALA A 307 -4.22 -23.97 9.87
CA ALA A 307 -4.10 -22.54 9.58
C ALA A 307 -4.97 -22.12 8.40
N VAL A 308 -5.05 -22.96 7.36
CA VAL A 308 -5.98 -22.73 6.23
C VAL A 308 -7.43 -22.78 6.70
N CYS A 309 -7.80 -23.78 7.50
CA CYS A 309 -9.17 -23.93 7.97
C CYS A 309 -9.61 -22.75 8.85
N ASP A 310 -8.74 -22.28 9.74
CA ASP A 310 -9.00 -21.12 10.60
C ASP A 310 -9.16 -19.85 9.75
N ALA A 311 -8.22 -19.61 8.82
CA ALA A 311 -8.29 -18.44 7.93
C ALA A 311 -9.58 -18.43 7.09
N LEU A 312 -9.99 -19.57 6.51
CA LEU A 312 -11.23 -19.62 5.72
C LEU A 312 -12.49 -19.51 6.59
N THR A 313 -12.43 -19.95 7.85
CA THR A 313 -13.52 -19.74 8.81
C THR A 313 -13.65 -18.26 9.18
N GLU A 314 -12.53 -17.56 9.37
CA GLU A 314 -12.51 -16.10 9.56
C GLU A 314 -13.06 -15.36 8.33
N VAL A 315 -12.52 -15.67 7.13
CA VAL A 315 -12.97 -15.06 5.86
C VAL A 315 -14.48 -15.25 5.68
N LYS A 316 -15.01 -16.45 5.90
CA LYS A 316 -16.47 -16.68 5.88
C LYS A 316 -17.20 -15.73 6.84
N GLY A 317 -16.72 -15.61 8.08
CA GLY A 317 -17.29 -14.72 9.08
C GLY A 317 -17.32 -13.27 8.60
N HIS A 318 -16.22 -12.80 8.02
CA HIS A 318 -16.12 -11.45 7.45
C HIS A 318 -17.08 -11.27 6.26
N VAL A 319 -17.07 -12.18 5.29
CA VAL A 319 -17.96 -12.08 4.11
C VAL A 319 -19.43 -12.06 4.53
N ASN A 320 -19.84 -12.89 5.49
CA ASN A 320 -21.21 -12.89 5.99
C ASN A 320 -21.55 -11.62 6.77
N LYS A 321 -20.60 -11.08 7.55
CA LYS A 321 -20.80 -9.83 8.32
C LYS A 321 -21.01 -8.62 7.39
N TYR A 322 -20.31 -8.58 6.26
CA TYR A 322 -20.32 -7.43 5.34
C TYR A 322 -21.02 -7.73 4.00
N GLU A 323 -21.85 -8.79 3.93
CA GLU A 323 -22.41 -9.29 2.67
C GLU A 323 -23.17 -8.23 1.88
N GLN A 324 -24.05 -7.46 2.54
CA GLN A 324 -24.85 -6.43 1.87
C GLN A 324 -23.95 -5.36 1.25
N TYR A 325 -23.00 -4.83 2.04
CA TYR A 325 -22.02 -3.86 1.57
C TYR A 325 -21.25 -4.39 0.37
N LEU A 326 -20.73 -5.63 0.44
CA LEU A 326 -19.94 -6.24 -0.64
C LEU A 326 -20.71 -6.43 -1.96
N LYS A 327 -22.02 -6.73 -1.91
CA LYS A 327 -22.86 -6.88 -3.10
C LYS A 327 -23.02 -5.56 -3.86
N GLU A 328 -23.07 -4.44 -3.15
CA GLU A 328 -23.27 -3.11 -3.71
C GLU A 328 -21.99 -2.57 -4.39
N ARG A 329 -20.81 -3.07 -4.00
CA ARG A 329 -19.49 -2.57 -4.46
C ARG A 329 -19.20 -2.75 -5.95
N SER A 330 -19.88 -3.68 -6.62
CA SER A 330 -19.73 -3.85 -8.08
C SER A 330 -20.09 -2.59 -8.89
N SER A 331 -20.89 -1.69 -8.30
CA SER A 331 -21.33 -0.43 -8.89
C SER A 331 -20.65 0.81 -8.29
N ALA A 332 -19.62 0.62 -7.47
CA ALA A 332 -18.88 1.67 -6.78
C ALA A 332 -18.29 2.68 -7.77
N LYS A 333 -18.39 3.97 -7.41
CA LYS A 333 -17.91 5.11 -8.20
C LYS A 333 -17.11 6.03 -7.30
N PHE A 334 -16.10 6.68 -7.88
CA PHE A 334 -15.28 7.63 -7.16
C PHE A 334 -16.11 8.79 -6.61
N ASP A 335 -15.86 9.12 -5.35
CA ASP A 335 -16.25 10.36 -4.70
C ASP A 335 -15.03 10.88 -3.91
N ARG A 336 -14.65 12.13 -4.17
CA ARG A 336 -13.49 12.78 -3.54
C ARG A 336 -13.67 12.95 -2.03
N ASN A 337 -14.91 13.05 -1.55
CA ASN A 337 -15.22 13.28 -0.13
C ASN A 337 -15.50 11.97 0.63
N ASP A 338 -15.49 10.83 -0.07
CA ASP A 338 -15.70 9.51 0.52
C ASP A 338 -14.52 8.61 0.17
N PHE A 339 -13.60 8.44 1.12
CA PHE A 339 -12.43 7.57 0.97
C PHE A 339 -12.79 6.07 0.86
N ASP A 340 -14.04 5.68 1.17
CA ASP A 340 -14.58 4.34 0.94
C ASP A 340 -15.21 4.19 -0.47
N SER A 341 -15.28 5.26 -1.28
CA SER A 341 -16.06 5.26 -2.53
C SER A 341 -15.64 4.23 -3.57
N LEU A 342 -14.38 3.78 -3.56
CA LEU A 342 -13.85 2.74 -4.45
C LEU A 342 -13.37 1.45 -3.75
N SER A 343 -13.29 1.45 -2.43
CA SER A 343 -12.81 0.27 -1.69
C SER A 343 -13.68 -0.96 -1.92
N ASN A 344 -13.09 -2.15 -1.91
CA ASN A 344 -13.75 -3.43 -2.16
C ASN A 344 -14.46 -3.59 -3.52
N LYS A 345 -14.30 -2.64 -4.47
CA LYS A 345 -14.89 -2.72 -5.82
C LYS A 345 -14.40 -3.97 -6.58
N PHE A 346 -13.16 -4.37 -6.38
CA PHE A 346 -12.52 -5.53 -6.99
C PHE A 346 -12.52 -6.72 -6.05
N LEU A 347 -12.14 -6.52 -4.80
CA LEU A 347 -12.03 -7.59 -3.82
C LEU A 347 -13.37 -8.32 -3.61
N SER A 348 -14.49 -7.59 -3.65
CA SER A 348 -15.84 -8.17 -3.60
C SER A 348 -16.07 -9.23 -4.69
N LYS A 349 -15.45 -9.09 -5.87
CA LYS A 349 -15.57 -10.04 -6.99
C LYS A 349 -14.89 -11.39 -6.72
N LEU A 350 -13.97 -11.47 -5.75
CA LEU A 350 -13.38 -12.73 -5.30
C LEU A 350 -14.25 -13.46 -4.29
N VAL A 351 -14.99 -12.72 -3.47
CA VAL A 351 -15.68 -13.26 -2.28
C VAL A 351 -17.19 -13.41 -2.45
N ILE A 352 -17.80 -12.60 -3.32
CA ILE A 352 -19.19 -12.71 -3.74
C ILE A 352 -19.22 -13.37 -5.11
N ARG A 353 -19.88 -14.54 -5.22
CA ARG A 353 -20.12 -15.16 -6.52
C ARG A 353 -21.17 -14.33 -7.27
N ALA A 354 -20.90 -13.98 -8.52
CA ALA A 354 -21.94 -13.49 -9.41
C ALA A 354 -22.98 -14.59 -9.56
N ASN A 355 -24.22 -14.31 -9.17
CA ASN A 355 -25.35 -15.20 -9.42
C ASN A 355 -25.84 -15.09 -10.86
#